data_AF-A0A7X9PB20-F1
#
_entry.id   AF-A0A7X9PB20-F1
#
_cell.length_a   1.000
_cell.length_b   1.000
_cell.length_c   1.000
_cell.angle_alpha   90.00
_cell.angle_beta   90.00
_cell.angle_gamma   90.00
#
_symmetry.space_group_name_H-M   'P 1'
#
loop_
_entity.id
_entity.type
_entity.pdbx_description
1 polymer ?
#
loop_
_entity_poly.entity_id
_entity_poly.type
_entity_poly.pdbx_seq_one_letter_code
_entity_poly.pdbx_strand_id
1 'polypeptide(L)'
;MAKTDIYHYVENDPAYSPEWHWITEDIALGSYPLDGVLNELLEAGITAIISMRMDEPDYDPSLFDESLALLVEDGKPYPFETLAYGLTFLHRVLTEG
;
A
#
# COMPACT_ATOMS: atom_id res chain seq x y z
N MET A 1 28.44 -12.50 17.21
CA MET A 1 28.22 -11.13 16.68
C MET A 1 27.01 -11.18 15.78
N ALA A 2 25.94 -10.47 16.14
CA ALA A 2 24.74 -10.40 15.32
C ALA A 2 25.02 -9.56 14.07
N LYS A 3 24.81 -10.12 12.88
CA LYS A 3 24.77 -9.34 11.66
C LYS A 3 23.49 -8.53 11.69
N THR A 4 23.62 -7.22 11.70
CA THR A 4 22.50 -6.31 11.48
C THR A 4 22.50 -6.06 9.99
N ASP A 5 21.60 -6.72 9.27
CA ASP A 5 21.38 -6.41 7.86
C ASP A 5 20.48 -5.17 7.81
N ILE A 6 21.09 -4.04 7.47
CA ILE A 6 20.38 -2.79 7.21
C ILE A 6 19.97 -2.86 5.75
N TYR A 7 18.67 -2.98 5.47
CA TYR A 7 18.14 -2.86 4.11
C TYR A 7 18.33 -1.40 3.67
N HIS A 8 19.17 -1.20 2.65
CA HIS A 8 19.28 0.06 1.96
C HIS A 8 18.11 0.18 0.97
N TYR A 9 17.35 1.27 1.07
CA TYR A 9 16.43 1.70 0.02
C TYR A 9 17.26 1.98 -1.24
N VAL A 10 17.02 1.23 -2.31
CA VAL A 10 17.63 1.48 -3.63
C VAL A 10 16.55 2.11 -4.49
N GLU A 11 16.58 3.44 -4.59
CA GLU A 11 15.92 4.13 -5.69
C GLU A 11 16.51 3.60 -7.02
N ASN A 12 15.66 2.95 -7.81
CA ASN A 12 15.93 2.42 -9.16
C ASN A 12 16.78 1.13 -9.26
N ASP A 13 16.41 0.06 -8.54
CA ASP A 13 16.83 -1.30 -8.94
C ASP A 13 15.87 -1.85 -10.01
N PRO A 14 16.31 -2.11 -11.26
CA PRO A 14 15.49 -2.75 -12.29
C PRO A 14 15.08 -4.20 -11.96
N ALA A 15 15.54 -4.76 -10.83
CA ALA A 15 15.12 -6.06 -10.31
C ALA A 15 13.89 -6.00 -9.38
N TYR A 16 13.39 -4.81 -9.02
CA TYR A 16 12.19 -4.71 -8.19
C TYR A 16 10.94 -4.76 -9.05
N SER A 17 10.40 -5.96 -9.25
CA SER A 17 9.05 -6.15 -9.78
C SER A 17 8.05 -5.88 -8.66
N PRO A 18 7.08 -4.97 -8.85
CA PRO A 18 5.97 -4.84 -7.92
C PRO A 18 5.25 -6.18 -7.77
N GLU A 19 4.93 -6.55 -6.53
CA GLU A 19 4.26 -7.80 -6.21
C GLU A 19 3.07 -7.51 -5.31
N TRP A 20 2.02 -8.32 -5.45
CA TRP A 20 0.86 -8.27 -4.59
C TRP A 20 0.27 -9.66 -4.37
N HIS A 21 -0.43 -9.84 -3.26
CA HIS A 21 -1.09 -11.09 -2.93
C HIS A 21 -2.29 -10.87 -2.01
N TRP A 22 -3.29 -11.73 -2.15
CA TRP A 22 -4.41 -11.83 -1.21
C TRP A 22 -3.90 -12.35 0.15
N ILE A 23 -4.20 -11.61 1.21
CA ILE A 23 -3.99 -12.05 2.60
C ILE A 23 -5.27 -12.53 3.27
N THR A 24 -6.42 -12.11 2.73
CA THR A 24 -7.76 -12.60 3.05
C THR A 24 -8.58 -12.67 1.76
N GLU A 25 -9.85 -13.05 1.85
CA GLU A 25 -10.76 -13.04 0.68
C GLU A 25 -11.05 -11.63 0.15
N ASP A 26 -10.96 -10.60 1.01
CA ASP A 26 -11.30 -9.21 0.66
C ASP A 26 -10.11 -8.24 0.70
N ILE A 27 -8.94 -8.68 1.18
CA ILE A 27 -7.77 -7.82 1.42
C ILE A 27 -6.54 -8.38 0.71
N ALA A 28 -5.93 -7.54 -0.12
CA ALA A 28 -4.62 -7.76 -0.71
C ALA A 28 -3.57 -6.84 -0.10
N LEU A 29 -2.33 -7.31 -0.05
CA LEU A 29 -1.14 -6.48 0.22
C LEU A 29 -0.32 -6.38 -1.07
N GLY A 30 0.14 -5.17 -1.39
CA GLY A 30 1.02 -4.90 -2.53
C GLY A 30 2.26 -4.11 -2.11
N SER A 31 3.33 -4.25 -2.89
CA SER A 31 4.53 -3.41 -2.76
C SER A 31 4.41 -2.12 -3.58
N TYR A 32 5.18 -1.11 -3.19
CA TYR A 32 5.41 0.11 -3.96
C TYR A 32 6.71 -0.04 -4.76
N PRO A 33 6.82 0.47 -6.01
CA PRO A 33 5.83 1.21 -6.81
C PRO A 33 4.66 0.35 -7.30
N LEU A 34 3.48 0.93 -7.51
CA LEU A 34 2.26 0.23 -7.92
C LEU A 34 2.06 0.19 -9.45
N ASP A 35 2.66 1.12 -10.21
CA ASP A 35 2.41 1.29 -11.65
C ASP A 35 2.56 0.01 -12.47
N GLY A 36 3.50 -0.87 -12.09
CA GLY A 36 3.75 -2.13 -12.79
C GLY A 36 2.65 -3.19 -12.65
N VAL A 37 1.79 -3.08 -11.63
CA VAL A 37 0.72 -4.06 -11.31
C VAL A 37 -0.67 -3.42 -11.25
N LEU A 38 -0.78 -2.11 -11.49
CA LEU A 38 -2.03 -1.36 -11.34
C LEU A 38 -3.19 -1.95 -12.14
N ASN A 39 -2.97 -2.30 -13.40
CA ASN A 39 -4.00 -2.91 -14.25
C ASN A 39 -4.44 -4.29 -13.71
N GLU A 40 -3.49 -5.09 -13.21
CA GLU A 40 -3.80 -6.41 -12.65
C GLU A 40 -4.66 -6.29 -11.38
N LEU A 41 -4.40 -5.30 -10.54
CA LEU A 41 -5.19 -5.03 -9.33
C LEU A 41 -6.63 -4.63 -9.68
N LEU A 42 -6.80 -3.75 -10.68
CA LEU A 42 -8.12 -3.32 -11.14
C LEU A 42 -8.89 -4.48 -11.80
N GLU A 43 -8.21 -5.29 -12.62
CA GLU A 43 -8.81 -6.51 -13.22
C GLU A 43 -9.16 -7.57 -12.17
N ALA A 44 -8.41 -7.63 -11.06
CA ALA A 44 -8.72 -8.48 -9.92
C ALA A 44 -9.92 -7.98 -9.08
N GLY A 45 -10.50 -6.84 -9.43
CA GLY A 45 -11.67 -6.27 -8.75
C GLY A 45 -11.35 -5.49 -7.48
N ILE A 46 -10.10 -5.03 -7.31
CA ILE A 46 -9.76 -4.15 -6.20
C ILE A 46 -10.35 -2.76 -6.46
N THR A 47 -11.32 -2.37 -5.63
CA THR A 47 -12.08 -1.11 -5.76
C THR A 47 -11.61 -0.02 -4.81
N ALA A 48 -10.86 -0.39 -3.76
CA ALA A 48 -10.39 0.53 -2.74
C ALA A 48 -8.89 0.36 -2.46
N ILE A 49 -8.20 1.45 -2.15
CA ILE A 49 -6.76 1.43 -1.85
C ILE A 49 -6.41 2.26 -0.61
N ILE A 50 -5.60 1.67 0.28
CA ILE A 50 -4.86 2.39 1.31
C ILE A 50 -3.40 2.38 0.89
N SER A 51 -2.82 3.56 0.66
CA SER A 51 -1.38 3.67 0.41
C SER A 51 -0.67 4.32 1.57
N MET A 52 0.35 3.61 2.06
CA MET A 52 1.22 4.03 3.12
C MET A 52 2.58 4.38 2.52
N ARG A 53 2.96 5.65 2.52
CA ARG A 53 4.14 6.16 1.80
C ARG A 53 4.65 7.48 2.38
N MET A 54 5.86 7.88 2.02
CA MET A 54 6.41 9.19 2.40
C MET A 54 6.02 10.31 1.42
N ASP A 55 5.79 9.97 0.15
CA ASP A 55 5.64 10.93 -0.95
C ASP A 55 4.31 10.75 -1.73
N GLU A 56 4.15 11.51 -2.81
CA GLU A 56 2.98 11.41 -3.70
C GLU A 56 2.88 10.00 -4.37
N PRO A 57 1.65 9.52 -4.66
CA PRO A 57 1.46 8.29 -5.43
C PRO A 57 2.16 8.32 -6.78
N ASP A 58 2.65 7.15 -7.22
CA ASP A 58 3.02 6.89 -8.61
C ASP A 58 1.80 6.63 -9.52
N TYR A 59 0.66 6.22 -8.95
CA TYR A 59 -0.59 5.95 -9.67
C TYR A 59 -1.65 7.05 -9.55
N ASP A 60 -2.65 7.06 -10.44
CA ASP A 60 -3.83 7.93 -10.32
C ASP A 60 -4.84 7.38 -9.30
N PRO A 61 -5.07 8.04 -8.14
CA PRO A 61 -5.99 7.54 -7.12
C PRO A 61 -7.47 7.53 -7.55
N SER A 62 -7.83 8.23 -8.63
CA SER A 62 -9.20 8.27 -9.14
C SER A 62 -9.63 7.00 -9.88
N LEU A 63 -8.69 6.07 -10.11
CA LEU A 63 -8.97 4.75 -10.67
C LEU A 63 -9.66 3.81 -9.67
N PHE A 64 -9.65 4.15 -8.39
CA PHE A 64 -10.33 3.43 -7.32
C PHE A 64 -11.59 4.20 -6.92
N ASP A 65 -12.65 3.48 -6.57
CA ASP A 65 -13.87 4.07 -6.01
C ASP A 65 -13.52 4.82 -4.71
N GLU A 66 -12.59 4.25 -3.94
CA GLU A 66 -12.15 4.76 -2.66
C GLU A 66 -10.63 4.75 -2.54
N SER A 67 -10.03 5.88 -2.15
CA SER A 67 -8.59 5.95 -1.92
C SER A 67 -8.23 6.72 -0.66
N LEU A 68 -7.27 6.19 0.09
CA LEU A 68 -6.70 6.80 1.28
C LEU A 68 -5.18 6.82 1.18
N ALA A 69 -4.58 8.01 1.30
CA ALA A 69 -3.15 8.18 1.44
C ALA A 69 -2.80 8.45 2.91
N LEU A 70 -1.95 7.61 3.49
CA LEU A 70 -1.40 7.76 4.82
C LEU A 70 0.10 8.08 4.69
N LEU A 71 0.46 9.33 4.98
CA LEU A 71 1.86 9.75 4.97
C LEU A 71 2.57 9.20 6.22
N VAL A 72 3.54 8.31 6.01
CA VAL A 72 4.27 7.62 7.07
C VAL A 72 5.75 7.57 6.76
N GLU A 73 6.58 7.74 7.80
CA GLU A 73 8.04 7.65 7.67
C GLU A 73 8.49 6.19 7.70
N ASP A 74 9.35 5.82 6.74
CA ASP A 74 9.85 4.45 6.63
C ASP A 74 10.66 4.03 7.87
N GLY A 75 10.50 2.78 8.29
CA GLY A 75 11.18 2.20 9.46
C GLY A 75 10.71 2.74 10.82
N LYS A 76 9.69 3.60 10.89
CA LYS A 76 9.15 4.13 12.15
C LYS A 76 7.76 3.58 12.49
N PRO A 77 7.44 3.41 13.79
CA PRO A 77 6.08 3.09 14.20
C PRO A 77 5.10 4.18 13.77
N TYR A 78 3.94 3.78 13.25
CA TYR A 78 2.91 4.71 12.84
C TYR A 78 2.29 5.42 14.05
N PRO A 79 2.00 6.73 13.94
CA PRO A 79 1.19 7.43 14.92
C PRO A 79 -0.16 6.72 15.11
N PHE A 80 -0.65 6.67 16.34
CA PHE A 80 -1.93 6.02 16.66
C PHE A 80 -3.08 6.58 15.83
N GLU A 81 -3.11 7.90 15.60
CA GLU A 81 -4.14 8.56 14.80
C GLU A 81 -4.12 8.07 13.34
N THR A 82 -2.94 7.94 12.74
CA THR A 82 -2.77 7.38 11.39
C THR A 82 -3.28 5.95 11.29
N LEU A 83 -2.96 5.11 12.29
CA LEU A 83 -3.47 3.74 12.38
C LEU A 83 -4.99 3.71 12.51
N ALA A 84 -5.56 4.54 13.39
CA ALA A 84 -7.00 4.62 13.61
C ALA A 84 -7.74 5.07 12.34
N TYR A 85 -7.19 6.02 11.59
CA TYR A 85 -7.75 6.44 10.30
C TYR A 85 -7.73 5.31 9.26
N GLY A 86 -6.61 4.61 9.10
CA GLY A 86 -6.52 3.48 8.17
C GLY A 86 -7.51 2.35 8.51
N LEU A 87 -7.62 2.01 9.80
CA LEU A 87 -8.58 0.99 10.26
C LEU A 87 -10.03 1.41 10.07
N THR A 88 -10.36 2.69 10.30
CA THR A 88 -11.72 3.20 10.10
C THR A 88 -12.11 3.18 8.63
N PHE A 89 -11.18 3.55 7.74
CA PHE A 89 -11.39 3.45 6.30
C PHE A 89 -11.60 2.01 5.87
N LEU A 90 -10.71 1.09 6.28
CA LEU A 90 -10.81 -0.33 5.94
C LEU A 90 -12.14 -0.93 6.42
N HIS A 91 -12.52 -0.67 7.67
CA HIS A 91 -13.81 -1.12 8.19
C HIS A 91 -14.95 -0.63 7.32
N ARG A 92 -15.00 0.68 7.02
CA ARG A 92 -16.10 1.25 6.25
C ARG A 92 -16.22 0.61 4.87
N VAL A 93 -15.11 0.48 4.15
CA VAL A 93 -15.06 -0.18 2.83
C VAL A 93 -15.60 -1.61 2.92
N LEU A 94 -15.16 -2.38 3.91
CA LEU A 94 -15.56 -3.79 4.05
C LEU A 94 -17.00 -4.00 4.53
N THR A 95 -17.63 -2.99 5.15
CA THR A 95 -19.00 -3.14 5.70
C THR A 95 -20.07 -2.38 4.95
N GLU A 96 -19.70 -1.34 4.20
CA GLU A 96 -20.62 -0.43 3.51
C GLU A 96 -20.43 -0.41 1.99
N GLY A 97 -19.32 -0.94 1.48
CA GLY A 97 -19.00 -1.05 0.05
C GLY A 97 -19.63 -2.24 -0.66
#